data_AF-A0AAQ0M1N0-F1
#
_entry.id   AF-A0AAQ0M1N0-F1
#
_cell.length_a   1.000
_cell.length_b   1.000
_cell.length_c   1.000
_cell.angle_alpha   90.00
_cell.angle_beta   90.00
_cell.angle_gamma   90.00
#
_symmetry.space_group_name_H-M   'P 1'
#
loop_
_entity.id
_entity.type
_entity.pdbx_description
1 polymer ?
#
loop_
_entity_poly.entity_id
_entity_poly.type
_entity_poly.pdbx_seq_one_letter_code
_entity_poly.pdbx_strand_id
1 'polypeptide(L)'
;MNIITTLSPAILYAVLLAIQYFLSRTGNKIVGAIVPVIFVIVLIYLYLSEKLGLNIWGAIIFGIIGLLFLFGQWDSAQKDNKKKTKKELDKIEGKDLI
;
A
#
# COMPACT_ATOMS: atom_id res chain seq x y z
N MET A 1 -31.05 -13.25 3.53
CA MET A 1 -29.83 -12.40 3.57
C MET A 1 -28.65 -13.30 3.18
N ASN A 2 -27.98 -13.07 2.06
CA ASN A 2 -26.83 -13.89 1.67
C ASN A 2 -25.64 -13.55 2.57
N ILE A 3 -25.09 -14.54 3.25
CA ILE A 3 -23.93 -14.39 4.15
C ILE A 3 -22.71 -13.87 3.36
N ILE A 4 -22.60 -14.26 2.09
CA ILE A 4 -21.56 -13.82 1.16
C ILE A 4 -21.62 -12.30 0.89
N THR A 5 -22.81 -11.69 0.82
CA THR A 5 -22.95 -10.26 0.54
C THR A 5 -22.72 -9.38 1.77
N THR A 6 -22.81 -9.96 2.97
CA THR A 6 -22.57 -9.26 4.25
C THR A 6 -21.11 -9.33 4.67
N LEU A 7 -20.41 -10.43 4.35
CA LEU A 7 -18.98 -10.60 4.64
C LEU A 7 -18.05 -10.04 3.55
N SER A 8 -18.57 -9.75 2.35
CA SER A 8 -17.77 -9.20 1.25
C SER A 8 -16.95 -7.94 1.59
N PRO A 9 -17.45 -6.97 2.41
CA PRO A 9 -16.67 -5.78 2.75
C PRO A 9 -15.53 -6.12 3.72
N ALA A 10 -15.78 -7.01 4.67
CA ALA A 10 -14.81 -7.43 5.69
C ALA A 10 -13.66 -8.24 5.07
N ILE A 11 -13.97 -9.12 4.11
CA ILE A 11 -12.97 -9.89 3.36
C ILE A 11 -12.12 -8.96 2.50
N LEU A 12 -12.73 -7.97 1.82
CA LEU A 12 -12.00 -6.94 1.08
C LEU A 12 -11.05 -6.15 1.99
N TYR A 13 -11.50 -5.73 3.16
CA TYR A 13 -10.67 -5.00 4.12
C TYR A 13 -9.52 -5.85 4.66
N ALA A 14 -9.78 -7.12 4.98
CA ALA A 14 -8.76 -8.06 5.45
C ALA A 14 -7.70 -8.34 4.38
N VAL A 15 -8.10 -8.49 3.11
CA VAL A 15 -7.17 -8.63 1.99
C VAL A 15 -6.36 -7.35 1.78
N LEU A 16 -6.97 -6.18 1.89
CA LEU A 16 -6.28 -4.89 1.79
C LEU A 16 -5.23 -4.73 2.90
N LEU A 17 -5.56 -5.10 4.14
CA LEU A 17 -4.65 -5.09 5.29
C LEU A 17 -3.53 -6.12 5.14
N ALA A 18 -3.84 -7.33 4.65
CA ALA A 18 -2.84 -8.36 4.40
C ALA A 18 -1.85 -7.90 3.32
N ILE A 19 -2.35 -7.29 2.24
CA ILE A 19 -1.52 -6.68 1.20
C ILE A 19 -0.67 -5.56 1.81
N GLN A 20 -1.25 -4.64 2.57
CA GLN A 20 -0.53 -3.54 3.23
C GLN A 20 0.56 -4.05 4.20
N TYR A 21 0.28 -5.10 4.96
CA TYR A 21 1.20 -5.75 5.90
C TYR A 21 2.38 -6.42 5.16
N PHE A 22 2.09 -7.18 4.11
CA PHE A 22 3.13 -7.75 3.25
C PHE A 22 3.94 -6.65 2.54
N LEU A 23 3.31 -5.54 2.15
CA LEU A 23 3.97 -4.39 1.54
C LEU A 23 5.01 -3.73 2.45
N SER A 24 4.66 -3.54 3.72
CA SER A 24 5.54 -2.95 4.72
C SER A 24 6.80 -3.79 4.93
N ARG A 25 6.70 -5.11 4.78
CA ARG A 25 7.73 -6.04 5.22
C ARG A 25 8.67 -6.53 4.13
N THR A 26 8.27 -6.50 2.85
CA THR A 26 8.98 -7.27 1.82
C THR A 26 10.22 -6.57 1.24
N GLY A 27 10.39 -5.24 1.41
CA GLY A 27 11.56 -4.52 0.86
C GLY A 27 11.69 -4.57 -0.67
N ASN A 28 10.75 -5.21 -1.36
CA ASN A 28 10.80 -5.49 -2.80
C ASN A 28 10.11 -4.38 -3.59
N LYS A 29 10.81 -3.84 -4.60
CA LYS A 29 10.37 -2.71 -5.43
C LYS A 29 9.11 -3.01 -6.23
N ILE A 30 8.93 -4.26 -6.66
CA ILE A 30 7.79 -4.70 -7.48
C ILE A 30 6.46 -4.54 -6.71
N VAL A 31 6.51 -4.74 -5.40
CA VAL A 31 5.33 -4.71 -4.54
C VAL A 31 4.83 -3.27 -4.33
N GLY A 32 5.73 -2.28 -4.40
CA GLY A 32 5.39 -0.86 -4.37
C GLY A 32 4.56 -0.39 -5.57
N ALA A 33 4.65 -1.10 -6.71
CA ALA A 33 3.89 -0.77 -7.91
C ALA A 33 2.51 -1.45 -7.96
N ILE A 34 2.35 -2.61 -7.33
CA ILE A 34 1.08 -3.36 -7.31
C ILE A 34 -0.02 -2.61 -6.56
N VAL A 35 0.28 -1.97 -5.45
CA VAL A 35 -0.75 -1.30 -4.63
C VAL A 35 -1.34 -0.04 -5.26
N PRO A 36 -0.55 0.85 -5.89
CA PRO A 36 -1.10 1.92 -6.71
C PRO A 36 -2.04 1.41 -7.81
N VAL A 37 -1.70 0.30 -8.46
CA VAL A 37 -2.54 -0.30 -9.52
C VAL A 37 -3.88 -0.80 -8.95
N ILE A 38 -3.86 -1.53 -7.84
CA ILE A 38 -5.09 -2.00 -7.17
C ILE A 38 -5.94 -0.81 -6.73
N PHE A 39 -5.33 0.23 -6.16
CA PHE A 39 -6.02 1.44 -5.75
C PHE A 39 -6.77 2.10 -6.91
N VAL A 40 -6.13 2.25 -8.07
CA VAL A 40 -6.76 2.82 -9.27
C VAL A 40 -7.94 1.96 -9.75
N ILE A 41 -7.79 0.62 -9.79
CA ILE A 41 -8.87 -0.29 -10.19
C ILE A 41 -10.09 -0.15 -9.26
N VAL A 42 -9.85 -0.12 -7.94
CA VAL A 42 -10.92 0.04 -6.95
C VAL A 42 -11.58 1.42 -7.07
N LEU A 43 -10.80 2.47 -7.27
CA LEU A 43 -11.33 3.83 -7.45
C LEU A 43 -12.23 3.92 -8.68
N ILE A 44 -11.80 3.36 -9.81
CA ILE A 44 -12.61 3.29 -11.04
C ILE A 44 -13.89 2.50 -10.79
N TYR A 45 -13.79 1.32 -10.17
CA TYR A 45 -14.97 0.50 -9.86
C TYR A 45 -15.98 1.23 -8.97
N LEU A 46 -15.52 1.92 -7.91
CA LEU A 46 -16.39 2.69 -7.02
C LEU A 46 -17.01 3.89 -7.72
N TYR A 47 -16.27 4.56 -8.62
CA TYR A 47 -16.79 5.66 -9.41
C TYR A 47 -17.89 5.20 -10.39
N LEU A 48 -17.63 4.13 -11.15
CA LEU A 48 -18.58 3.58 -12.12
C LEU A 48 -19.82 2.96 -11.47
N SER A 49 -19.68 2.45 -10.24
CA SER A 49 -20.80 1.89 -9.48
C SER A 49 -21.62 2.96 -8.74
N GLU A 50 -21.31 4.25 -8.95
CA GLU A 50 -21.89 5.41 -8.24
C GLU A 50 -21.72 5.38 -6.70
N LYS A 51 -20.93 4.42 -6.18
CA LYS A 51 -20.68 4.25 -4.74
C LYS A 51 -19.66 5.23 -4.18
N LEU A 52 -18.85 5.85 -5.04
CA LEU A 52 -17.85 6.82 -4.63
C LEU A 52 -18.49 8.15 -4.17
N GLY A 53 -19.67 8.50 -4.69
CA GLY A 53 -20.39 9.73 -4.33
C GLY A 53 -19.66 11.03 -4.71
N LEU A 54 -18.61 10.97 -5.52
CA LEU A 54 -17.84 12.11 -5.99
C LEU A 54 -18.14 12.37 -7.48
N ASN A 55 -18.14 13.64 -7.87
CA ASN A 55 -18.09 14.00 -9.29
C ASN A 55 -16.71 13.65 -9.89
N ILE A 56 -16.59 13.72 -11.23
CA ILE A 56 -15.36 13.33 -11.92
C ILE A 56 -14.12 14.07 -11.42
N TRP A 57 -14.24 15.37 -11.15
CA TRP A 57 -13.14 16.20 -10.64
C TRP A 57 -12.73 15.79 -9.22
N GLY A 58 -13.72 15.54 -8.34
CA GLY A 58 -13.49 15.06 -6.99
C GLY A 58 -12.82 13.68 -6.98
N ALA A 59 -13.25 12.77 -7.86
CA ALA A 59 -12.64 11.45 -8.02
C ALA A 59 -11.18 11.54 -8.49
N ILE A 60 -10.88 12.43 -9.45
CA ILE A 60 -9.51 12.69 -9.92
C ILE A 60 -8.63 13.22 -8.79
N ILE A 61 -9.08 14.26 -8.08
CA ILE A 61 -8.33 14.85 -6.97
C ILE A 61 -8.08 13.82 -5.87
N PHE A 62 -9.12 13.07 -5.49
CA PHE A 62 -9.02 12.00 -4.51
C PHE A 62 -8.02 10.92 -4.94
N GLY A 63 -8.05 10.54 -6.22
CA GLY A 63 -7.09 9.62 -6.82
C GLY A 63 -5.65 10.13 -6.68
N ILE A 64 -5.38 11.37 -7.09
CA ILE A 64 -4.04 11.97 -7.01
C ILE A 64 -3.53 11.98 -5.56
N ILE A 65 -4.35 12.43 -4.61
CA ILE A 65 -3.98 12.47 -3.20
C ILE A 65 -3.68 11.06 -2.67
N GLY A 66 -4.54 10.09 -2.98
CA GLY A 66 -4.36 8.69 -2.58
C GLY A 66 -3.09 8.07 -3.14
N LEU A 67 -2.80 8.31 -4.42
CA LEU A 67 -1.56 7.85 -5.07
C LEU A 67 -0.31 8.50 -4.45
N LEU A 68 -0.32 9.82 -4.24
CA LEU A 68 0.80 10.52 -3.59
C LEU A 68 1.06 9.99 -2.18
N PHE A 69 0.00 9.72 -1.42
CA PHE A 69 0.11 9.13 -0.09
C PHE A 69 0.73 7.73 -0.13
N LEU A 70 0.25 6.88 -1.05
CA LEU A 70 0.79 5.53 -1.22
C LEU A 70 2.28 5.53 -1.61
N PHE A 71 2.68 6.39 -2.55
CA PHE A 71 4.07 6.53 -2.95
C PHE A 71 4.94 7.07 -1.81
N GLY A 72 4.46 8.08 -1.07
CA GLY A 72 5.17 8.64 0.07
C GLY A 72 5.42 7.60 1.17
N GLN A 73 4.41 6.80 1.49
CA GLN A 73 4.54 5.72 2.48
C GLN A 73 5.51 4.64 2.03
N TRP A 74 5.47 4.27 0.74
CA TRP A 74 6.40 3.29 0.20
C TRP A 74 7.85 3.80 0.22
N ASP A 75 8.10 5.03 -0.23
CA ASP A 75 9.44 5.64 -0.19
C ASP A 75 10.00 5.71 1.24
N SER A 76 9.15 6.11 2.20
CA SER A 76 9.50 6.13 3.62
C SER A 76 9.92 4.74 4.12
N ALA A 77 9.11 3.72 3.82
CA ALA A 77 9.39 2.33 4.21
C ALA A 77 10.69 1.80 3.59
N GLN A 78 11.00 2.17 2.34
CA GLN A 78 12.24 1.79 1.68
C GLN A 78 13.47 2.45 2.33
N LYS A 79 13.35 3.73 2.73
CA LYS A 79 14.41 4.44 3.46
C LYS A 79 14.69 3.79 4.81
N ASP A 80 13.65 3.42 5.55
CA ASP A 80 13.79 2.75 6.84
C ASP A 80 14.45 1.38 6.72
N ASN A 81 14.06 0.59 5.71
CA ASN A 81 14.69 -0.71 5.44
C ASN A 81 16.18 -0.55 5.09
N LYS A 82 16.54 0.41 4.23
CA LYS A 82 17.95 0.70 3.93
C LYS A 82 18.73 1.10 5.18
N LYS A 83 18.15 1.93 6.05
CA LYS A 83 18.79 2.36 7.30
C LYS A 83 19.01 1.20 8.26
N LYS A 84 18.06 0.26 8.35
CA LYS A 84 18.21 -0.97 9.14
C LYS A 84 19.30 -1.87 8.58
N THR A 85 19.29 -2.14 7.27
CA THR A 85 20.34 -2.95 6.62
C THR A 85 21.72 -2.35 6.84
N LYS A 86 21.88 -1.03 6.72
CA LYS A 86 23.16 -0.37 6.98
C LYS A 86 23.62 -0.54 8.42
N LYS A 87 22.73 -0.37 9.41
CA LYS A 87 23.05 -0.59 10.82
C LYS A 87 23.46 -2.02 11.14
N GLU A 88 22.82 -3.01 10.51
CA GLU A 88 23.20 -4.42 10.68
C GLU A 88 24.59 -4.69 10.06
N LEU A 89 24.90 -4.11 8.90
CA LEU A 89 26.23 -4.20 8.27
C LEU A 89 27.33 -3.56 9.14
N ASP A 90 27.13 -2.33 9.61
CA ASP A 90 28.10 -1.62 10.46
C ASP A 90 28.38 -2.41 11.76
N LYS A 91 27.39 -3.14 12.29
CA LYS A 91 27.53 -3.98 13.48
C LYS A 91 28.34 -5.25 13.23
N ILE A 92 28.27 -5.81 12.02
CA ILE A 92 29.07 -6.98 11.63
C ILE A 92 30.52 -6.53 11.40
N GLU A 93 30.75 -5.47 10.63
CA GLU A 93 32.11 -4.93 10.39
C GLU A 93 32.80 -4.50 11.68
N GLY A 94 32.10 -3.82 12.59
CA GLY A 94 32.66 -3.42 13.87
C GLY A 94 32.99 -4.58 14.81
N LYS A 95 32.41 -5.76 14.59
CA LYS A 95 32.74 -6.99 15.34
C LYS A 95 33.91 -7.76 14.74
N ASP A 96 34.10 -7.68 13.42
CA ASP A 96 35.22 -8.34 12.73
C ASP A 96 36.54 -7.56 12.90
N LEU A 97 36.47 -6.27 13.27
CA LEU A 97 37.64 -5.41 13.52
C LEU A 97 38.20 -5.50 14.97
N ILE A 98 37.61 -6.33 15.84
CA ILE A 98 38.01 -6.55 17.25
C ILE A 98 38.48 -7.99 17.42
#